data_AF-A0A522RD40-F1
#
_entry.id   AF-A0A522RD40-F1
#
_cell.length_a   1.000
_cell.length_b   1.000
_cell.length_c   1.000
_cell.angle_alpha   90.00
_cell.angle_beta   90.00
_cell.angle_gamma   90.00
#
_symmetry.space_group_name_H-M   'P 1'
#
loop_
_entity.id
_entity.type
_entity.pdbx_description
1 polymer ?
#
loop_
_entity_poly.entity_id
_entity_poly.type
_entity_poly.pdbx_seq_one_letter_code
_entity_poly.pdbx_strand_id
1 'polypeptide(L)' 'MRWLMLISTLPGKTQAARMRVWRALKAAGAGAMRDGVYVLPQADNARVVFEEQAAEVIAAEG' A
#
# COMPACT_ATOMS: atom_id res chain seq x y z
N MET A 1 11.17 14.53 11.62
CA MET A 1 10.87 13.14 11.18
C MET A 1 10.00 13.22 9.94
N ARG A 2 10.29 12.43 8.90
CA ARG A 2 9.52 12.40 7.65
C ARG A 2 8.74 11.09 7.56
N TRP A 3 7.55 11.15 7.00
CA TRP A 3 6.65 10.02 6.84
C TRP A 3 6.28 9.90 5.37
N LEU A 4 6.10 8.66 4.93
CA LEU A 4 5.56 8.34 3.63
C LEU A 4 4.11 7.92 3.81
N MET A 5 3.27 8.25 2.82
CA MET A 5 1.88 7.84 2.76
C MET A 5 1.58 7.25 1.38
N LEU A 6 0.90 6.11 1.35
CA LEU A 6 0.32 5.51 0.17
C LEU A 6 -1.20 5.58 0.29
N ILE A 7 -1.86 6.13 -0.73
CA ILE A 7 -3.31 6.22 -0.83
C ILE A 7 -3.71 5.38 -2.04
N SER A 8 -4.55 4.37 -1.82
CA SER A 8 -4.98 3.43 -2.86
C SER A 8 -6.49 3.23 -2.85
N THR A 9 -7.08 3.14 -4.04
CA THR A 9 -8.54 2.98 -4.19
C THR A 9 -8.84 1.80 -5.11
N LEU A 10 -8.88 0.59 -4.55
CA LEU A 10 -9.20 -0.60 -5.35
C LEU A 10 -10.72 -0.81 -5.44
N PRO A 11 -11.30 -1.05 -6.64
CA PRO A 11 -12.71 -1.43 -6.77
C PRO A 11 -13.08 -2.67 -5.95
N GLY A 12 -14.32 -2.77 -5.49
CA GLY A 12 -14.80 -3.93 -4.71
C GLY A 12 -14.66 -5.28 -5.43
N LYS A 13 -14.68 -5.25 -6.77
CA LYS A 13 -14.49 -6.42 -7.66
C LYS A 13 -13.08 -7.02 -7.60
N THR A 14 -12.08 -6.29 -7.09
CA THR A 14 -10.67 -6.74 -6.99
C THR A 14 -10.26 -7.08 -5.55
N GLN A 15 -11.09 -7.89 -4.89
CA GLN A 15 -10.87 -8.29 -3.49
C GLN A 15 -9.53 -9.02 -3.27
N ALA A 16 -9.09 -9.85 -4.23
CA ALA A 16 -7.81 -10.55 -4.16
C ALA A 16 -6.60 -9.60 -4.21
N ALA A 17 -6.63 -8.60 -5.10
CA ALA A 17 -5.57 -7.58 -5.19
C ALA A 17 -5.51 -6.73 -3.91
N ARG A 18 -6.67 -6.31 -3.39
CA ARG A 18 -6.76 -5.59 -2.12
C ARG A 18 -6.12 -6.37 -0.97
N MET A 19 -6.43 -7.66 -0.88
CA MET A 19 -5.85 -8.53 0.16
C MET A 19 -4.34 -8.72 0.00
N ARG A 20 -3.83 -8.81 -1.24
CA ARG A 20 -2.39 -8.90 -1.51
C ARG A 20 -1.66 -7.63 -1.08
N VAL A 21 -2.13 -6.46 -1.54
CA VAL A 21 -1.57 -5.16 -1.19
C VAL A 21 -1.58 -4.94 0.32
N TRP A 22 -2.71 -5.20 0.99
CA TRP A 22 -2.83 -5.07 2.43
C TRP A 22 -1.86 -5.98 3.20
N ARG A 23 -1.71 -7.25 2.78
CA ARG A 23 -0.80 -8.20 3.43
C ARG A 23 0.66 -7.77 3.30
N ALA A 24 1.08 -7.32 2.13
CA ALA A 24 2.44 -6.84 1.89
C ALA A 24 2.75 -5.58 2.73
N LEU A 25 1.83 -4.60 2.76
CA LEU A 25 1.96 -3.40 3.58
C LEU A 25 2.04 -3.72 5.07
N LYS A 26 1.20 -4.64 5.54
CA LYS A 26 1.24 -5.11 6.94
C LYS A 26 2.57 -5.78 7.28
N ALA A 27 3.11 -6.61 6.38
CA ALA A 27 4.40 -7.27 6.57
C ALA A 27 5.57 -6.27 6.60
N ALA A 28 5.47 -5.17 5.86
CA ALA A 28 6.44 -4.08 5.89
C ALA A 28 6.33 -3.16 7.13
N GLY A 29 5.37 -3.42 8.03
CA GLY A 29 5.15 -2.61 9.23
C GLY A 29 4.35 -1.33 8.98
N ALA A 30 3.64 -1.23 7.85
CA ALA A 30 2.83 -0.06 7.55
C ALA A 30 1.61 0.02 8.49
N GLY A 31 1.38 1.21 9.04
CA GLY A 31 0.15 1.53 9.74
C GLY A 31 -0.99 1.74 8.75
N ALA A 32 -2.15 1.12 8.97
CA ALA A 32 -3.35 1.37 8.19
C ALA A 32 -4.24 2.40 8.92
N MET A 33 -4.63 3.48 8.24
CA MET A 33 -5.41 4.56 8.86
C MET A 33 -6.92 4.38 8.61
N ARG A 34 -7.36 4.38 7.35
CA ARG A 34 -8.68 3.93 6.84
C ARG A 34 -8.69 4.06 5.31
N ASP A 35 -9.71 3.55 4.64
CA ASP A 35 -9.99 3.84 3.21
C ASP A 35 -8.80 3.64 2.25
N GLY A 36 -7.96 2.64 2.49
CA GLY A 36 -6.79 2.36 1.65
C GLY A 36 -5.60 3.32 1.85
N VAL A 37 -5.58 4.04 2.98
CA VAL A 37 -4.46 4.89 3.39
C VAL A 37 -3.50 4.12 4.30
N TYR A 38 -2.22 4.10 3.92
CA TYR A 38 -1.14 3.41 4.61
C TYR A 38 0.03 4.35 4.85
N VAL A 39 0.69 4.22 6.02
CA VAL A 39 1.81 5.08 6.42
C VAL A 39 3.01 4.29 6.89
N LEU A 40 4.21 4.77 6.55
CA LEU A 40 5.48 4.26 7.05
C LEU A 40 6.38 5.44 7.45
N PRO A 41 7.16 5.32 8.54
CA PRO A 41 8.24 6.27 8.80
C PRO A 41 9.27 6.17 7.67
N GLN A 42 9.87 7.29 7.28
CA GLN A 42 10.87 7.24 6.22
C GLN A 42 12.09 6.42 6.68
N ALA A 43 12.28 5.29 6.01
CA ALA A 43 13.44 4.42 6.08
C ALA A 43 13.90 4.11 4.65
N ASP A 44 15.10 3.56 4.49
CA ASP A 44 15.73 3.36 3.17
C ASP A 44 14.87 2.51 2.22
N ASN A 45 14.10 1.56 2.75
CA ASN A 45 13.23 0.67 1.98
C ASN A 45 11.76 1.12 1.90
N ALA A 46 11.33 2.09 2.71
CA ALA A 46 9.91 2.43 2.83
C ALA A 46 9.31 2.97 1.52
N ARG A 47 10.13 3.69 0.73
CA ARG A 47 9.75 4.17 -0.60
C ARG A 47 9.55 3.02 -1.59
N VAL A 48 10.51 2.08 -1.64
CA VAL A 48 10.46 0.93 -2.55
C VAL A 48 9.22 0.08 -2.27
N VAL A 49 8.93 -0.19 -0.99
CA VAL A 49 7.72 -0.92 -0.59
C VAL A 49 6.47 -0.22 -1.13
N PHE A 50 6.35 1.10 -0.97
CA PHE A 50 5.17 1.83 -1.46
C PHE A 50 5.07 1.87 -2.98
N GLU A 51 6.19 1.98 -3.69
CA GLU A 51 6.23 1.94 -5.16
C GLU A 51 5.81 0.57 -5.71
N GLU A 52 6.25 -0.53 -5.09
CA GLU A 52 5.83 -1.89 -5.45
C GLU A 52 4.32 -2.08 -5.25
N GLN A 53 3.78 -1.61 -4.11
CA GLN A 53 2.35 -1.74 -3.83
C GLN A 53 1.50 -0.82 -4.70
N ALA A 54 2.01 0.36 -5.08
CA ALA A 54 1.36 1.24 -6.04
C ALA A 54 1.28 0.57 -7.42
N ALA A 55 2.35 -0.08 -7.87
CA ALA A 55 2.37 -0.81 -9.14
C ALA A 55 1.35 -1.97 -9.14
N GLU A 56 1.24 -2.72 -8.03
CA GLU A 56 0.24 -3.78 -7.89
C GLU A 56 -1.20 -3.24 -7.93
N VAL A 57 -1.46 -2.09 -7.29
CA VAL A 57 -2.77 -1.42 -7.35
C VAL A 57 -3.11 -1.03 -8.79
N ILE A 58 -2.18 -0.40 -9.51
CA ILE A 58 -2.37 0.02 -10.90
C ILE A 58 -2.60 -1.19 -11.81
N ALA A 59 -1.84 -2.27 -11.63
CA ALA A 59 -2.00 -3.50 -12.41
C ALA A 59 -3.36 -4.18 -12.19
N ALA A 60 -3.97 -3.98 -11.02
CA ALA A 60 -5.28 -4.53 -10.68
C ALA A 60 -6.47 -3.64 -11.12
N GLU A 61 -6.22 -2.44 -11.64
CA GLU A 61 -7.26 -1.56 -12.18
C GLU A 61 -7.59 -1.84 -13.67
N GLY A 62 -6.71 -2.56 -14.38
CA GLY A 62 -6.95 -3.09 -15.73
C GLY A 62 -7.81 -4.36 -15.72
#